data_AF-A0A3B0N0B0-F1
#
_entry.id   AF-A0A3B0N0B0-F1
#
_cell.length_a   1.000
_cell.length_b   1.000
_cell.length_c   1.000
_cell.angle_alpha   90.00
_cell.angle_beta   90.00
_cell.angle_gamma   90.00
#
_symmetry.space_group_name_H-M   'P 1'
#
loop_
_entity.id
_entity.type
_entity.pdbx_description
1 polymer ?
#
loop_
_entity_poly.entity_id
_entity_poly.type
_entity_poly.pdbx_seq_one_letter_code
_entity_poly.pdbx_strand_id
1 'polypeptide(L)'
;MLLQLYPFEWAGSCPLGKVLCAERLCSVSGDWHIAWEVPSNGMLNFITVDSWASFLTIYPSYFFAAFLMPLIYGSWRLTVYHFLVGPRLAMLLTSNPNEVAAIWCLLSIGILLLVIKTPIRQIMFVKTWWLWPNENR
;
A
#
# COMPACT_ATOMS: atom_id res chain seq x y z
N MET A 1 -0.25 -0.19 -11.68
CA MET A 1 1.03 0.54 -11.58
C MET A 1 1.66 0.81 -12.94
N LEU A 2 2.25 -0.16 -13.66
CA LEU A 2 2.99 0.14 -14.91
C LEU A 2 2.15 0.90 -15.95
N LEU A 3 0.94 0.42 -16.23
CA LEU A 3 0.01 1.10 -17.14
C LEU A 3 -0.48 2.45 -16.62
N GLN A 4 -0.39 2.73 -15.31
CA GLN A 4 -0.75 4.03 -14.73
C GLN A 4 0.41 5.02 -14.74
N LEU A 5 1.65 4.54 -14.87
CA LEU A 5 2.84 5.39 -14.99
C LEU A 5 3.10 5.82 -16.44
N TYR A 6 2.56 5.09 -17.41
CA TYR A 6 2.69 5.47 -18.82
C TYR A 6 1.70 6.60 -19.16
N PRO A 7 2.15 7.73 -19.73
CA PRO A 7 1.30 8.90 -19.97
C PRO A 7 0.42 8.71 -21.22
N PHE A 8 -0.61 7.88 -21.11
CA PHE A 8 -1.61 7.71 -22.16
C PHE A 8 -2.46 8.98 -22.28
N GLU A 9 -2.43 9.64 -23.45
CA GLU A 9 -3.26 10.81 -23.76
C GLU A 9 -4.76 10.59 -23.46
N TRP A 10 -5.27 9.38 -23.71
CA TRP A 10 -6.69 9.04 -23.50
C TRP A 10 -7.07 8.86 -22.02
N ALA A 11 -6.11 8.59 -21.14
CA ALA A 11 -6.37 8.29 -19.74
C ALA A 11 -6.38 9.55 -18.84
N GLY A 12 -6.01 10.71 -19.40
CA GLY A 12 -5.89 11.97 -18.67
C GLY A 12 -4.88 11.90 -17.51
N SER A 13 -4.85 12.95 -16.69
CA SER A 13 -3.98 13.03 -15.52
C SER A 13 -4.69 12.59 -14.24
N CYS A 14 -3.93 12.11 -13.26
CA CYS A 14 -4.45 11.86 -11.92
C CYS A 14 -4.92 13.17 -11.24
N PRO A 15 -5.93 13.12 -10.34
CA PRO A 15 -6.40 14.29 -9.61
C PRO A 15 -5.40 14.69 -8.52
N LEU A 16 -4.98 15.96 -8.56
CA LEU A 16 -4.05 16.54 -7.59
C LEU A 16 -4.60 16.41 -6.15
N GLY A 17 -3.69 16.22 -5.19
CA GLY A 17 -4.03 15.98 -3.79
C GLY A 17 -4.31 14.51 -3.44
N LYS A 18 -4.30 13.60 -4.43
CA LYS A 18 -4.24 12.15 -4.17
C LYS A 18 -2.80 11.70 -3.89
N VAL A 19 -2.66 10.57 -3.18
CA VAL A 19 -1.36 9.98 -2.82
C VAL A 19 -0.48 9.79 -4.04
N LEU A 20 0.73 10.36 -3.98
CA LEU A 20 1.77 10.36 -5.02
C LEU A 20 1.41 11.12 -6.31
N CYS A 21 0.19 11.64 -6.46
CA CYS A 21 -0.22 12.28 -7.70
C CYS A 21 0.35 13.70 -7.84
N ALA A 22 1.05 13.95 -8.94
CA ALA A 22 1.60 15.26 -9.27
C ALA A 22 1.78 15.42 -10.79
N GLU A 23 2.13 16.61 -11.27
CA GLU A 23 2.35 16.88 -12.70
C GLU A 23 3.73 16.47 -13.21
N ARG A 24 4.69 16.25 -12.29
CA ARG A 24 6.07 15.92 -12.61
C ARG A 24 6.56 14.76 -11.76
N LEU A 25 7.60 14.09 -12.24
CA LEU A 25 8.30 13.06 -11.49
C LEU A 25 9.42 13.71 -10.68
N CYS A 26 9.25 13.84 -9.36
CA CYS A 26 10.24 14.48 -8.51
C CYS A 26 10.26 13.88 -7.10
N SER A 27 11.45 13.80 -6.52
CA SER A 27 11.63 13.60 -5.08
C SER A 27 11.72 14.97 -4.43
N VAL A 28 10.80 15.26 -3.51
CA VAL A 28 10.74 16.56 -2.83
C VAL A 28 10.84 16.38 -1.33
N SER A 29 11.19 17.45 -0.61
CA SER A 29 11.07 17.45 0.84
C SER A 29 9.59 17.52 1.20
N GLY A 30 9.12 16.59 2.03
CA GLY A 30 7.83 16.71 2.68
C GLY A 30 7.89 17.51 3.98
N ASP A 31 6.79 17.49 4.72
CA ASP A 31 6.54 18.06 6.04
C ASP A 31 7.46 17.44 7.09
N TRP A 32 7.63 16.12 7.09
CA TRP A 32 8.52 15.43 8.04
C TRP A 32 9.39 14.34 7.43
N HIS A 33 8.99 13.77 6.29
CA HIS A 33 9.79 12.80 5.55
C HIS A 33 9.91 13.17 4.07
N ILE A 34 10.64 12.36 3.29
CA ILE A 34 10.77 12.55 1.84
C ILE A 34 9.41 12.28 1.18
N ALA A 35 9.06 13.09 0.19
CA ALA A 35 7.83 12.97 -0.57
C ALA A 35 8.15 12.67 -2.04
N TRP A 36 7.20 12.01 -2.70
CA TRP A 36 7.33 11.63 -4.10
C TRP A 36 6.17 12.19 -4.91
N GLU A 37 6.51 12.99 -5.90
CA GLU A 37 5.62 13.49 -6.93
C GLU A 37 5.71 12.54 -8.12
N VAL A 38 4.58 11.97 -8.55
CA VAL A 38 4.52 10.99 -9.64
C VAL A 38 3.43 11.40 -10.64
N PRO A 39 3.79 11.61 -11.93
CA PRO A 39 2.84 11.92 -12.99
C PRO A 39 2.19 10.64 -13.48
N SER A 40 1.24 10.15 -12.69
CA SER A 40 0.41 9.02 -13.05
C SER A 40 -0.79 9.46 -13.88
N ASN A 41 -1.19 8.64 -14.83
CA ASN A 41 -2.40 8.87 -15.59
C ASN A 41 -3.65 8.59 -14.76
N GLY A 42 -4.80 9.02 -15.28
CA GLY A 42 -6.07 8.89 -14.58
C GLY A 42 -6.77 7.54 -14.71
N MET A 43 -6.10 6.52 -15.26
CA MET A 43 -6.71 5.22 -15.49
C MET A 43 -7.10 4.58 -14.15
N LEU A 44 -8.34 4.09 -14.06
CA LEU A 44 -8.97 3.53 -12.85
C LEU A 44 -9.33 4.56 -11.77
N ASN A 45 -9.22 5.86 -12.01
CA ASN A 45 -9.68 6.89 -11.07
C ASN A 45 -11.20 6.89 -10.83
N PHE A 46 -11.99 6.27 -11.70
CA PHE A 46 -13.43 6.10 -11.48
C PHE A 46 -13.74 5.19 -10.27
N ILE A 47 -12.76 4.42 -9.78
CA ILE A 47 -12.88 3.56 -8.59
C ILE A 47 -12.51 4.34 -7.31
N THR A 48 -12.26 5.65 -7.40
CA THR A 48 -11.78 6.43 -6.26
C THR A 48 -12.86 6.57 -5.18
N VAL A 49 -12.48 6.23 -3.95
CA VAL A 49 -13.27 6.51 -2.75
C VAL A 49 -12.66 7.72 -2.07
N ASP A 50 -13.44 8.78 -1.85
CA ASP A 50 -13.03 9.97 -1.10
C ASP A 50 -13.05 9.70 0.41
N SER A 51 -12.20 8.77 0.84
CA SER A 51 -12.01 8.45 2.25
C SER A 51 -10.57 8.02 2.52
N TRP A 52 -10.29 7.53 3.74
CA TRP A 52 -9.04 6.84 4.08
C TRP A 52 -8.71 5.68 3.12
N ALA A 53 -9.71 5.15 2.41
CA ALA A 53 -9.53 4.09 1.42
C ALA A 53 -9.02 4.60 0.07
N SER A 54 -8.86 5.91 -0.13
CA SER A 54 -8.32 6.49 -1.37
C SER A 54 -6.96 5.89 -1.74
N PHE A 55 -6.12 5.60 -0.75
CA PHE A 55 -4.85 4.89 -0.92
C PHE A 55 -5.00 3.52 -1.61
N LEU A 56 -6.08 2.79 -1.32
CA LEU A 56 -6.34 1.46 -1.89
C LEU A 56 -6.74 1.52 -3.36
N THR A 57 -7.17 2.70 -3.83
CA THR A 57 -7.79 2.89 -5.14
C THR A 57 -6.84 3.49 -6.18
N ILE A 58 -5.76 4.15 -5.77
CA ILE A 58 -4.81 4.82 -6.69
C ILE A 58 -3.93 3.81 -7.42
N TYR A 59 -3.49 2.75 -6.75
CA TYR A 59 -2.73 1.66 -7.39
C TYR A 59 -3.40 0.31 -7.13
N PRO A 60 -4.54 0.02 -7.79
CA PRO A 60 -5.32 -1.19 -7.51
C PRO A 60 -4.47 -2.45 -7.66
N SER A 61 -3.65 -2.53 -8.72
CA SER A 61 -2.77 -3.68 -8.96
C SER A 61 -1.82 -3.96 -7.78
N TYR A 62 -1.34 -2.90 -7.12
CA TYR A 62 -0.47 -3.03 -5.96
C TYR A 62 -1.26 -3.49 -4.73
N PHE A 63 -2.45 -2.93 -4.50
CA PHE A 63 -3.34 -3.39 -3.43
C PHE A 63 -3.70 -4.87 -3.57
N PHE A 64 -4.06 -5.30 -4.78
CA PHE A 64 -4.35 -6.70 -5.09
C PHE A 64 -3.17 -7.60 -4.74
N ALA A 65 -1.96 -7.26 -5.21
CA ALA A 65 -0.77 -8.06 -4.98
C ALA A 65 -0.33 -8.08 -3.51
N ALA A 66 -0.35 -6.92 -2.84
CA ALA A 66 0.19 -6.75 -1.49
C ALA A 66 -0.79 -7.19 -0.39
N PHE A 67 -2.11 -7.11 -0.61
CA PHE A 67 -3.09 -7.39 0.43
C PHE A 67 -4.11 -8.47 0.02
N LEU A 68 -4.76 -8.34 -1.13
CA LEU A 68 -5.82 -9.28 -1.48
C LEU A 68 -5.28 -10.71 -1.71
N MET A 69 -4.19 -10.84 -2.47
CA MET A 69 -3.59 -12.14 -2.75
C MET A 69 -3.15 -12.86 -1.46
N PRO A 70 -2.39 -12.23 -0.54
CA PRO A 70 -2.09 -12.81 0.77
C PRO A 70 -3.34 -13.21 1.57
N LEU A 71 -4.40 -12.38 1.58
CA LEU A 71 -5.66 -12.74 2.25
C LEU A 71 -6.28 -14.02 1.67
N ILE A 72 -6.32 -14.15 0.34
CA ILE A 72 -6.85 -15.33 -0.35
C ILE A 72 -6.01 -16.57 -0.04
N TYR A 73 -4.68 -16.43 0.01
CA TYR A 73 -3.75 -17.51 0.39
C TYR A 73 -3.78 -17.87 1.89
N GLY A 74 -4.58 -17.16 2.70
CA GLY A 74 -4.79 -17.49 4.11
C GLY A 74 -3.81 -16.86 5.09
N SER A 75 -2.90 -15.99 4.63
CA SER A 75 -1.98 -15.26 5.50
C SER A 75 -2.62 -14.02 6.16
N TRP A 76 -3.92 -14.09 6.48
CA TRP A 76 -4.73 -12.95 6.90
C TRP A 76 -4.21 -12.21 8.14
N ARG A 77 -3.63 -12.91 9.12
CA ARG A 77 -3.05 -12.29 10.33
C ARG A 77 -1.94 -11.31 9.97
N LEU A 78 -1.00 -11.76 9.14
CA LEU A 78 0.11 -10.94 8.67
C LEU A 78 -0.39 -9.80 7.77
N THR A 79 -1.36 -10.07 6.91
CA THR A 79 -1.91 -9.04 6.02
C THR A 79 -2.61 -7.93 6.77
N VAL A 80 -3.42 -8.26 7.79
CA VAL A 80 -4.07 -7.26 8.66
C VAL A 80 -3.02 -6.43 9.38
N TYR A 81 -1.99 -7.07 9.94
CA TYR A 81 -0.89 -6.35 10.60
C TYR A 81 -0.15 -5.42 9.63
N HIS A 82 0.19 -5.90 8.43
CA HIS A 82 0.84 -5.10 7.38
C HIS A 82 -0.02 -3.91 6.98
N PHE A 83 -1.34 -4.10 6.84
CA PHE A 83 -2.26 -3.02 6.51
C PHE A 83 -2.32 -1.95 7.62
N LEU A 84 -2.38 -2.38 8.89
CA LEU A 84 -2.48 -1.46 10.03
C LEU A 84 -1.18 -0.68 10.26
N VAL A 85 -0.05 -1.39 10.32
CA VAL A 85 1.27 -0.79 10.58
C VAL A 85 1.83 -0.09 9.34
N GLY A 86 1.43 -0.52 8.15
CA GLY A 86 1.89 0.07 6.91
C GLY A 86 1.07 1.29 6.49
N PRO A 87 0.17 1.16 5.52
CA PRO A 87 -0.51 2.28 4.91
C PRO A 87 -1.40 3.05 5.90
N ARG A 88 -2.08 2.35 6.83
CA ARG A 88 -2.97 3.03 7.78
C ARG A 88 -2.19 3.94 8.73
N LEU A 89 -1.13 3.42 9.35
CA LEU A 89 -0.30 4.23 10.25
C LEU A 89 0.45 5.32 9.49
N ALA A 90 0.94 5.05 8.27
CA ALA A 90 1.57 6.07 7.42
C ALA A 90 0.63 7.25 7.13
N MET A 91 -0.63 6.99 6.79
CA MET A 91 -1.64 8.03 6.58
C MET A 91 -2.00 8.82 7.84
N LEU A 92 -1.80 8.25 9.03
CA LEU A 92 -2.03 8.96 10.30
C LEU A 92 -0.83 9.82 10.73
N LEU A 93 0.36 9.52 10.20
CA LEU A 93 1.61 10.20 10.56
C LEU A 93 1.89 11.44 9.71
N THR A 94 1.15 11.69 8.63
CA THR A 94 1.39 12.84 7.75
C THR A 94 0.09 13.45 7.25
N SER A 95 0.10 14.77 7.07
CA SER A 95 -0.91 15.54 6.33
C SER A 95 -0.64 15.55 4.82
N ASN A 96 0.58 15.23 4.40
CA ASN A 96 0.98 15.27 3.01
C ASN A 96 0.78 13.92 2.33
N PRO A 97 -0.14 13.81 1.34
CA PRO A 97 -0.42 12.55 0.66
C PRO A 97 0.78 12.00 -0.11
N ASN A 98 1.75 12.83 -0.49
CA ASN A 98 2.93 12.42 -1.25
C ASN A 98 4.04 11.78 -0.37
N GLU A 99 3.94 11.88 0.96
CA GLU A 99 4.88 11.24 1.89
C GLU A 99 4.50 9.81 2.27
N VAL A 100 3.22 9.45 2.10
CA VAL A 100 2.64 8.20 2.63
C VAL A 100 3.47 6.98 2.21
N ALA A 101 3.93 6.92 0.96
CA ALA A 101 4.73 5.80 0.47
C ALA A 101 6.12 5.70 1.12
N ALA A 102 6.78 6.84 1.35
CA ALA A 102 8.09 6.88 2.00
C ALA A 102 8.01 6.49 3.48
N ILE A 103 7.00 7.01 4.18
CA ILE A 103 6.72 6.69 5.59
C ILE A 103 6.42 5.20 5.72
N TRP A 104 5.60 4.65 4.82
CA TRP A 104 5.32 3.21 4.83
C TRP A 104 6.59 2.38 4.64
N CYS A 105 7.51 2.80 3.76
CA CYS A 105 8.81 2.15 3.62
C CYS A 105 9.56 2.10 4.97
N LEU A 106 9.61 3.20 5.71
CA LEU A 106 10.21 3.26 7.04
C LEU A 106 9.53 2.30 8.04
N LEU A 107 8.19 2.29 8.05
CA LEU A 107 7.40 1.39 8.92
C LEU A 107 7.57 -0.09 8.57
N SER A 108 7.98 -0.41 7.34
CA SER A 108 8.20 -1.79 6.89
C SER A 108 9.33 -2.50 7.63
N ILE A 109 10.24 -1.75 8.26
CA ILE A 109 11.25 -2.31 9.18
C ILE A 109 10.56 -3.05 10.34
N GLY A 110 9.49 -2.48 10.90
CA GLY A 110 8.72 -3.12 11.98
C GLY A 110 8.07 -4.43 11.56
N ILE A 111 7.61 -4.51 10.30
CA ILE A 111 7.05 -5.73 9.71
C ILE A 111 8.15 -6.78 9.53
N LEU A 112 9.31 -6.38 9.03
CA LEU A 112 10.47 -7.25 8.86
C LEU A 112 10.94 -7.82 10.19
N LEU A 113 11.04 -6.98 11.23
CA LEU A 113 11.45 -7.41 12.58
C LEU A 113 10.50 -8.44 13.17
N LEU A 114 9.18 -8.25 12.99
CA LEU A 114 8.18 -9.23 13.42
C LEU A 114 8.43 -10.60 12.77
N VAL A 115 8.70 -10.65 11.46
CA VAL A 115 8.90 -11.91 10.74
C VAL A 115 10.22 -12.61 11.11
N ILE A 116 11.32 -11.87 11.30
CA ILE A 116 12.65 -12.49 11.45
C ILE A 116 12.94 -12.94 12.89
N LYS A 117 12.65 -12.11 13.90
CA LYS A 117 13.31 -12.23 15.22
C LYS A 117 12.37 -12.51 16.39
N THR A 118 11.06 -12.73 16.17
CA THR A 118 10.10 -12.76 17.28
C THR A 118 9.33 -14.08 17.41
N PRO A 119 9.02 -14.53 18.65
CA PRO A 119 8.09 -15.64 18.87
C PRO A 119 6.68 -15.32 18.33
N ILE A 120 6.38 -14.04 18.15
CA ILE A 120 5.15 -13.53 17.54
C ILE A 120 4.96 -14.12 16.13
N ARG A 121 6.03 -14.45 15.40
CA ARG A 121 5.93 -15.15 14.11
C ARG A 121 5.04 -16.41 14.19
N GLN A 122 5.16 -17.20 15.27
CA GLN A 122 4.36 -18.42 15.42
C GLN A 122 2.88 -18.11 15.63
N ILE A 123 2.56 -17.01 16.31
CA ILE A 123 1.19 -16.52 16.50
C ILE A 123 0.62 -16.01 15.18
N MET A 124 1.45 -15.33 14.38
CA MET A 124 1.04 -14.76 13.10
C MET A 124 0.90 -15.81 11.99
N PHE A 125 1.52 -16.98 12.16
CA PHE A 125 1.38 -18.10 11.24
C PHE A 125 -0.03 -18.72 11.35
N VAL A 126 -0.72 -18.84 10.21
CA VAL A 126 -2.05 -19.43 10.12
C VAL A 126 -1.89 -20.89 9.69
N LYS A 127 -2.34 -21.83 10.54
CA LYS A 127 -2.22 -23.28 10.29
C LYS A 127 -3.38 -23.86 9.47
N THR A 128 -4.56 -23.27 9.62
CA THR A 128 -5.80 -23.76 9.02
C THR A 128 -6.48 -22.61 8.30
N TRP A 129 -6.80 -22.80 7.02
CA TRP A 129 -7.46 -21.80 6.20
C TRP A 129 -8.57 -22.47 5.40
N TRP A 130 -9.74 -21.84 5.24
CA TRP A 130 -10.87 -22.55 4.61
C TRP A 130 -10.54 -23.00 3.19
N LEU A 131 -9.79 -22.19 2.43
CA LEU A 131 -9.53 -22.43 1.01
C LEU A 131 -8.47 -23.51 0.77
N TRP A 132 -7.74 -23.93 1.81
CA TRP A 132 -6.67 -24.91 1.71
C TRP A 132 -6.89 -26.07 2.69
N PRO A 133 -6.68 -27.33 2.28
CA PRO A 133 -6.77 -28.45 3.20
C PRO A 133 -5.73 -28.32 4.32
N ASN A 134 -6.07 -28.81 5.52
CA ASN A 134 -5.19 -28.73 6.68
C ASN A 134 -3.86 -29.42 6.39
N GLU A 135 -2.77 -28.65 6.42
CA GLU A 135 -1.43 -29.20 6.34
C GLU A 135 -0.99 -29.59 7.75
N ASN A 136 -1.16 -30.87 8.10
CA ASN A 136 -0.69 -31.43 9.36
C ASN A 136 0.84 -31.37 9.38
N ARG A 137 1.39 -30.37 10.07
CA ARG A 137 2.83 -30.23 10.32
C ARG A 137 3.11 -30.15 11.82
#